data_AF-A0A150JH94-F1
#
_entry.id   AF-A0A150JH94-F1
#
_cell.length_a   1.000
_cell.length_b   1.000
_cell.length_c   1.000
_cell.angle_alpha   90.00
_cell.angle_beta   90.00
_cell.angle_gamma   90.00
#
_symmetry.space_group_name_H-M   'P 1'
#
loop_
_entity.id
_entity.type
_entity.pdbx_description
1 polymer ?
#
loop_
_entity_poly.entity_id
_entity_poly.type
_entity_poly.pdbx_seq_one_letter_code
_entity_poly.pdbx_strand_id
1 'polypeptide(L)'
;MITKEEIKRELDELFTDFEWDIKGLIDKNNNIKPLPKDSKVFTLIFENKGKDIIKTFADAHNLSLEESSTREYPDVTLIENIFNGKMLAIDFKSAQKKDNGTSTTKMTLGSFMGYFRHPERKLSGCKYAYGKYSQHWIIGFIYKWDTSQDTLNIVSDVEVIINEKWKVASRTTGSGNTAHIGSVTDISKLKEGRGEFNSEVEFEQYWRQFATTYSRGRR
;
A
#
# COMPACT_ATOMS: atom_id res chain seq x y z
N MET A 1 -15.57 -16.77 11.31
CA MET A 1 -14.35 -16.29 10.61
C MET A 1 -14.66 -14.89 10.14
N ILE A 2 -13.76 -13.94 10.37
CA ILE A 2 -13.95 -12.57 9.89
C ILE A 2 -13.99 -12.55 8.35
N THR A 3 -14.99 -11.92 7.79
CA THR A 3 -15.19 -11.77 6.34
C THR A 3 -14.34 -10.64 5.76
N LYS A 4 -14.16 -10.60 4.43
CA LYS A 4 -13.44 -9.49 3.78
C LYS A 4 -14.18 -8.18 3.97
N GLU A 5 -15.50 -8.23 4.00
CA GLU A 5 -16.39 -7.09 4.20
C GLU A 5 -16.28 -6.55 5.62
N GLU A 6 -16.20 -7.42 6.64
CA GLU A 6 -15.95 -7.01 8.03
C GLU A 6 -14.55 -6.42 8.21
N ILE A 7 -13.51 -7.07 7.67
CA ILE A 7 -12.14 -6.52 7.67
C ILE A 7 -12.14 -5.11 7.08
N LYS A 8 -12.74 -4.95 5.88
CA LYS A 8 -12.77 -3.65 5.22
C LYS A 8 -13.50 -2.60 6.05
N ARG A 9 -14.69 -2.92 6.57
CA ARG A 9 -15.49 -1.99 7.37
C ARG A 9 -14.71 -1.51 8.60
N GLU A 10 -14.14 -2.43 9.37
CA GLU A 10 -13.42 -2.07 10.59
C GLU A 10 -12.13 -1.29 10.30
N LEU A 11 -11.42 -1.64 9.22
CA LEU A 11 -10.27 -0.86 8.78
C LEU A 11 -10.70 0.54 8.30
N ASP A 12 -11.79 0.68 7.54
CA ASP A 12 -12.30 2.01 7.13
C ASP A 12 -12.66 2.86 8.37
N GLU A 13 -13.29 2.26 9.38
CA GLU A 13 -13.61 2.92 10.66
C GLU A 13 -12.34 3.38 11.38
N LEU A 14 -11.35 2.50 11.53
CA LEU A 14 -10.08 2.81 12.20
C LEU A 14 -9.25 3.90 11.51
N PHE A 15 -9.40 4.07 10.19
CA PHE A 15 -8.68 5.08 9.41
C PHE A 15 -9.51 6.35 9.14
N THR A 16 -10.74 6.46 9.66
CA THR A 16 -11.65 7.58 9.36
C THR A 16 -11.07 8.95 9.75
N ASP A 17 -10.41 9.02 10.91
CA ASP A 17 -9.82 10.26 11.44
C ASP A 17 -8.33 10.41 11.09
N PHE A 18 -7.85 9.69 10.07
CA PHE A 18 -6.45 9.74 9.68
C PHE A 18 -6.10 11.12 9.08
N GLU A 19 -5.18 11.82 9.72
CA GLU A 19 -4.68 13.11 9.25
C GLU A 19 -3.15 13.23 9.27
N TRP A 20 -2.66 14.21 8.52
CA TRP A 20 -1.28 14.68 8.60
C TRP A 20 -1.17 15.75 9.69
N ASP A 21 -0.38 15.46 10.72
CA ASP A 21 -0.24 16.26 11.95
C ASP A 21 1.24 16.49 12.33
N ILE A 22 2.16 16.21 11.41
CA ILE A 22 3.59 16.21 11.71
C ILE A 22 4.21 17.58 11.47
N LYS A 23 4.87 18.12 12.50
CA LYS A 23 5.55 19.43 12.45
C LYS A 23 7.03 19.35 12.05
N GLY A 24 7.67 18.20 12.22
CA GLY A 24 9.10 18.03 11.99
C GLY A 24 9.73 16.97 12.89
N LEU A 25 11.07 16.89 12.84
CA LEU A 25 11.86 16.08 13.76
C LEU A 25 12.24 16.91 14.99
N ILE A 26 12.01 16.37 16.18
CA ILE A 26 12.47 16.99 17.42
C ILE A 26 13.91 16.57 17.72
N ASP A 27 14.80 17.53 17.98
CA ASP A 27 16.16 17.25 18.44
C ASP A 27 16.25 17.13 19.96
N LYS A 28 17.40 16.69 20.49
CA LYS A 28 17.64 16.52 21.93
C LYS A 28 17.49 17.80 22.76
N ASN A 29 17.46 18.97 22.11
CA ASN A 29 17.30 20.28 22.73
C ASN A 29 15.85 20.80 22.59
N ASN A 30 14.90 19.94 22.19
CA ASN A 30 13.50 20.26 21.91
C ASN A 30 13.27 21.25 20.75
N ASN A 31 14.24 21.43 19.85
CA ASN A 31 13.99 22.21 18.63
C ASN A 31 13.32 21.34 17.58
N ILE A 32 12.31 21.88 16.91
CA ILE A 32 11.66 21.24 15.77
C ILE A 32 12.42 21.61 14.50
N LYS A 33 12.92 20.59 13.78
CA LYS A 33 13.55 20.72 12.47
C LYS A 33 12.56 20.32 11.37
N PRO A 34 12.39 21.13 10.32
CA PRO A 34 11.48 20.78 9.22
C PRO A 34 11.96 19.51 8.51
N LEU A 35 11.01 18.73 7.99
CA LEU A 35 11.32 17.56 7.17
C LEU A 35 11.86 18.00 5.80
N PRO A 36 12.78 17.22 5.20
CA PRO A 36 13.12 17.38 3.79
C PRO A 36 11.87 17.29 2.93
N LYS A 37 11.70 18.20 1.96
CA LYS A 37 10.55 18.22 1.03
C LYS A 37 10.64 17.13 -0.06
N ASP A 38 10.98 15.90 0.32
CA ASP A 38 10.96 14.70 -0.51
C ASP A 38 9.74 13.86 -0.11
N SER A 39 8.84 13.60 -1.06
CA SER A 39 7.60 12.86 -0.80
C SER A 39 7.83 11.47 -0.21
N LYS A 40 9.00 10.85 -0.42
CA LYS A 40 9.34 9.55 0.17
C LYS A 40 9.43 9.59 1.69
N VAL A 41 9.84 10.72 2.27
CA VAL A 41 9.88 10.91 3.73
C VAL A 41 8.47 10.85 4.29
N PHE A 42 7.52 11.48 3.60
CA PHE A 42 6.11 11.55 4.01
C PHE A 42 5.41 10.20 3.80
N THR A 43 5.73 9.47 2.73
CA THR A 43 5.27 8.10 2.53
C THR A 43 5.68 7.19 3.69
N LEU A 44 6.92 7.28 4.17
CA LEU A 44 7.39 6.47 5.30
C LEU A 44 6.67 6.85 6.61
N ILE A 45 6.34 8.13 6.79
CA ILE A 45 5.58 8.59 7.96
C ILE A 45 4.15 8.07 7.90
N PHE A 46 3.48 8.16 6.74
CA PHE A 46 2.15 7.57 6.57
C PHE A 46 2.16 6.06 6.84
N GLU A 47 3.16 5.34 6.34
CA GLU A 47 3.35 3.91 6.60
C GLU A 47 3.45 3.64 8.11
N ASN A 48 4.32 4.35 8.83
CA ASN A 48 4.48 4.15 10.27
C ASN A 48 3.21 4.47 11.06
N LYS A 49 2.54 5.61 10.78
CA LYS A 49 1.25 5.92 11.42
C LYS A 49 0.20 4.85 11.09
N GLY A 50 0.18 4.36 9.87
CA GLY A 50 -0.72 3.30 9.43
C GLY A 50 -0.47 1.98 10.17
N LYS A 51 0.80 1.63 10.44
CA LYS A 51 1.16 0.43 11.22
C LYS A 51 0.63 0.49 12.65
N ASP A 52 0.68 1.66 13.29
CA ASP A 52 0.12 1.83 14.64
C ASP A 52 -1.39 1.57 14.68
N ILE A 53 -2.11 1.99 13.63
CA ILE A 53 -3.54 1.70 13.48
C ILE A 53 -3.79 0.21 13.21
N ILE A 54 -2.99 -0.42 12.35
CA ILE A 54 -3.08 -1.86 12.08
C ILE A 54 -2.75 -2.70 13.32
N LYS A 55 -1.88 -2.22 14.19
CA LYS A 55 -1.64 -2.85 15.49
C LYS A 55 -2.89 -2.84 16.36
N THR A 56 -3.66 -1.75 16.37
CA THR A 56 -4.95 -1.69 17.07
C THR A 56 -5.94 -2.72 16.54
N PHE A 57 -6.02 -2.88 15.21
CA PHE A 57 -6.82 -3.94 14.58
C PHE A 57 -6.34 -5.34 14.99
N ALA A 58 -5.02 -5.58 14.96
CA ALA A 58 -4.44 -6.86 15.34
C ALA A 58 -4.76 -7.20 16.81
N ASP A 59 -4.56 -6.27 17.73
CA ASP A 59 -4.81 -6.47 19.16
C ASP A 59 -6.30 -6.79 19.41
N ALA A 60 -7.23 -6.08 18.75
CA ALA A 60 -8.67 -6.30 18.89
C ALA A 60 -9.13 -7.71 18.46
N HIS A 61 -8.43 -8.29 17.47
CA HIS A 61 -8.74 -9.62 16.94
C HIS A 61 -7.81 -10.73 17.45
N ASN A 62 -6.93 -10.42 18.40
CA ASN A 62 -5.87 -11.30 18.91
C ASN A 62 -5.00 -11.87 17.77
N LEU A 63 -4.57 -11.01 16.85
CA LEU A 63 -3.73 -11.40 15.72
C LEU A 63 -2.25 -11.22 16.02
N SER A 64 -1.44 -12.19 15.60
CA SER A 64 0.00 -11.94 15.47
C SER A 64 0.27 -10.98 14.31
N LEU A 65 0.96 -9.88 14.60
CA LEU A 65 1.41 -8.87 13.64
C LEU A 65 2.93 -8.98 13.48
N GLU A 66 3.38 -9.16 12.25
CA GLU A 66 4.81 -9.10 11.94
C GLU A 66 5.12 -8.07 10.84
N GLU A 67 6.03 -7.14 11.15
CA GLU A 67 6.56 -6.18 10.16
C GLU A 67 7.64 -6.82 9.28
N SER A 68 7.71 -6.39 8.02
CA SER A 68 8.78 -6.77 7.11
C SER A 68 9.97 -5.80 7.16
N SER A 69 11.11 -6.24 6.64
CA SER A 69 12.21 -5.32 6.37
C SER A 69 11.86 -4.35 5.24
N THR A 70 12.57 -3.22 5.13
CA THR A 70 12.31 -2.14 4.16
C THR A 70 12.36 -2.53 2.68
N ARG A 71 12.75 -3.76 2.35
CA ARG A 71 12.83 -4.29 0.98
C ARG A 71 11.92 -5.48 0.73
N GLU A 72 11.10 -5.87 1.70
CA GLU A 72 10.27 -7.06 1.64
C GLU A 72 8.79 -6.71 1.62
N TYR A 73 8.05 -7.38 0.75
CA TYR A 73 6.61 -7.38 0.75
C TYR A 73 6.05 -8.44 1.73
N PRO A 74 4.90 -8.18 2.38
CA PRO A 74 4.21 -6.89 2.52
C PRO A 74 4.79 -6.07 3.68
N ASP A 75 4.39 -4.81 3.87
CA ASP A 75 4.85 -4.02 5.02
C ASP A 75 4.45 -4.67 6.36
N VAL A 76 3.22 -5.20 6.44
CA VAL A 76 2.69 -5.92 7.60
C VAL A 76 2.06 -7.25 7.18
N THR A 77 2.39 -8.30 7.93
CA THR A 77 1.76 -9.62 7.84
C THR A 77 0.93 -9.88 9.10
N LEU A 78 -0.36 -10.19 8.93
CA LEU A 78 -1.23 -10.67 10.01
C LEU A 78 -1.40 -12.19 9.91
N ILE A 79 -1.26 -12.90 11.02
CA ILE A 79 -1.24 -14.36 11.09
C ILE A 79 -2.20 -14.83 12.17
N GLU A 80 -3.23 -15.60 11.79
CA GLU A 80 -4.12 -16.31 12.73
C GLU A 80 -4.93 -17.42 12.08
N ASN A 81 -5.52 -18.28 12.91
CA ASN A 81 -6.44 -19.34 12.48
C ASN A 81 -7.71 -18.81 11.79
N ILE A 82 -8.17 -17.60 12.14
CA ILE A 82 -9.38 -17.01 11.54
C ILE A 82 -9.25 -16.79 10.03
N PHE A 83 -8.01 -16.82 9.51
CA PHE A 83 -7.68 -16.76 8.09
C PHE A 83 -7.54 -18.15 7.44
N ASN A 84 -8.14 -19.20 8.01
CA ASN A 84 -8.00 -20.59 7.56
C ASN A 84 -6.55 -21.08 7.52
N GLY A 85 -5.75 -20.67 8.52
CA GLY A 85 -4.32 -20.99 8.59
C GLY A 85 -3.47 -20.33 7.50
N LYS A 86 -4.04 -19.38 6.74
CA LYS A 86 -3.32 -18.53 5.79
C LYS A 86 -2.99 -17.17 6.42
N MET A 87 -2.19 -16.37 5.73
CA MET A 87 -1.81 -15.03 6.18
C MET A 87 -2.59 -13.94 5.44
N LEU A 88 -2.62 -12.73 6.01
CA LEU A 88 -3.13 -11.53 5.37
C LEU A 88 -1.98 -10.54 5.21
N ALA A 89 -1.81 -10.03 3.99
CA ALA A 89 -0.80 -9.03 3.65
C ALA A 89 -1.39 -7.62 3.62
N ILE A 90 -0.83 -6.68 4.40
CA ILE A 90 -1.15 -5.24 4.35
C ILE A 90 0.07 -4.50 3.80
N ASP A 91 -0.14 -3.72 2.73
CA ASP A 91 0.91 -2.97 2.05
C ASP A 91 0.46 -1.50 1.92
N PHE A 92 1.22 -0.59 2.51
CA PHE A 92 0.91 0.83 2.52
C PHE A 92 1.43 1.48 1.25
N LYS A 93 0.61 2.37 0.68
CA LYS A 93 0.94 3.09 -0.56
C LYS A 93 0.49 4.53 -0.44
N SER A 94 1.08 5.39 -1.23
CA SER A 94 0.70 6.80 -1.26
C SER A 94 0.65 7.31 -2.69
N ALA A 95 -0.24 8.27 -2.93
CA ALA A 95 -0.41 8.91 -4.22
C ALA A 95 -0.76 10.39 -4.02
N GLN A 96 -0.20 11.24 -4.88
CA GLN A 96 -0.49 12.66 -4.87
C GLN A 96 -1.70 12.93 -5.75
N LYS A 97 -2.65 13.73 -5.28
CA LYS A 97 -3.73 14.27 -6.11
C LYS A 97 -3.14 15.13 -7.22
N LYS A 98 -3.65 14.98 -8.44
CA LYS A 98 -3.33 15.87 -9.56
C LYS A 98 -4.22 17.11 -9.50
N ASP A 99 -3.78 18.16 -10.18
CA ASP A 99 -4.48 19.46 -10.22
C ASP A 99 -5.92 19.38 -10.75
N ASN A 100 -6.25 18.33 -11.51
CA ASN A 100 -7.61 18.10 -12.00
C ASN A 100 -8.60 17.65 -10.90
N GLY A 101 -8.13 17.37 -9.69
CA GLY A 101 -8.94 16.97 -8.53
C GLY A 101 -9.62 15.60 -8.63
N THR A 102 -9.49 14.89 -9.75
CA THR A 102 -10.20 13.62 -10.01
C THR A 102 -9.27 12.42 -10.15
N SER A 103 -7.97 12.66 -10.35
CA SER A 103 -6.98 11.60 -10.45
C SER A 103 -5.73 11.84 -9.63
N THR A 104 -4.94 10.77 -9.46
CA THR A 104 -3.73 10.74 -8.66
C THR A 104 -2.50 10.45 -9.51
N THR A 105 -1.32 10.60 -8.93
CA THR A 105 -0.13 9.85 -9.37
C THR A 105 -0.38 8.35 -9.23
N LYS A 106 0.36 7.55 -10.00
CA LYS A 106 0.18 6.09 -10.00
C LYS A 106 0.94 5.47 -8.83
N MET A 107 0.28 4.59 -8.07
CA MET A 107 0.94 3.80 -7.04
C MET A 107 1.65 2.59 -7.65
N THR A 108 2.80 2.22 -7.10
CA THR A 108 3.49 0.96 -7.40
C THR A 108 3.04 -0.11 -6.42
N LEU A 109 2.22 -1.06 -6.88
CA LEU A 109 1.61 -2.12 -6.07
C LEU A 109 2.53 -3.35 -5.92
N GLY A 110 3.84 -3.15 -5.78
CA GLY A 110 4.81 -4.24 -5.69
C GLY A 110 5.21 -4.84 -7.05
N SER A 111 6.22 -5.71 -7.02
CA SER A 111 6.84 -6.30 -8.21
C SER A 111 5.90 -7.33 -8.86
N PHE A 112 5.81 -7.37 -10.19
CA PHE A 112 5.22 -8.50 -10.92
C PHE A 112 6.25 -9.59 -11.28
N MET A 113 7.53 -9.32 -11.03
CA MET A 113 8.63 -10.27 -11.15
C MET A 113 8.89 -11.00 -9.83
N GLY A 114 9.83 -11.96 -9.83
CA GLY A 114 10.34 -12.58 -8.61
C GLY A 114 9.26 -13.33 -7.85
N TYR A 115 9.03 -12.94 -6.58
CA TYR A 115 8.08 -13.61 -5.68
C TYR A 115 6.66 -13.68 -6.24
N PHE A 116 6.22 -12.68 -7.00
CA PHE A 116 4.86 -12.63 -7.54
C PHE A 116 4.66 -13.64 -8.68
N ARG A 117 5.72 -13.85 -9.47
CA ARG A 117 5.75 -14.83 -10.57
C ARG A 117 5.86 -16.27 -10.07
N HIS A 118 6.48 -16.48 -8.91
CA HIS A 118 6.72 -17.79 -8.31
C HIS A 118 6.09 -17.87 -6.91
N PRO A 119 4.75 -17.84 -6.82
CA PRO A 119 4.06 -17.74 -5.53
C PRO A 119 4.32 -18.93 -4.59
N GLU A 120 4.70 -20.08 -5.13
CA GLU A 120 5.05 -21.28 -4.38
C GLU A 120 6.41 -21.22 -3.68
N ARG A 121 7.26 -20.24 -4.02
CA ARG A 121 8.65 -20.13 -3.52
C ARG A 121 8.83 -18.90 -2.64
N LYS A 122 9.58 -19.05 -1.54
CA LYS A 122 10.13 -17.92 -0.79
C LYS A 122 11.28 -17.32 -1.60
N LEU A 123 11.07 -16.14 -2.17
CA LEU A 123 12.08 -15.40 -2.95
C LEU A 123 12.42 -14.06 -2.29
N SER A 124 13.55 -13.47 -2.69
CA SER A 124 13.96 -12.15 -2.23
C SER A 124 12.89 -11.09 -2.48
N GLY A 125 12.71 -10.18 -1.54
CA GLY A 125 11.73 -9.10 -1.64
C GLY A 125 10.32 -9.50 -1.21
N CYS A 126 10.15 -10.67 -0.60
CA CYS A 126 8.91 -11.10 0.04
C CYS A 126 9.24 -11.89 1.30
N LYS A 127 8.60 -11.55 2.41
CA LYS A 127 8.88 -12.14 3.73
C LYS A 127 8.62 -13.65 3.73
N TYR A 128 7.42 -14.02 3.28
CA TYR A 128 6.98 -15.40 3.04
C TYR A 128 6.79 -15.67 1.54
N ALA A 129 6.61 -16.93 1.15
CA ALA A 129 6.19 -17.25 -0.22
C ALA A 129 4.83 -16.57 -0.52
N TYR A 130 4.69 -15.91 -1.67
CA TYR A 130 3.51 -15.07 -1.96
C TYR A 130 2.19 -15.86 -1.87
N GLY A 131 2.18 -17.13 -2.29
CA GLY A 131 1.01 -18.01 -2.22
C GLY A 131 0.60 -18.46 -0.81
N LYS A 132 1.34 -18.07 0.23
CA LYS A 132 0.94 -18.31 1.64
C LYS A 132 -0.05 -17.26 2.16
N TYR A 133 -0.14 -16.10 1.50
CA TYR A 133 -1.15 -15.10 1.80
C TYR A 133 -2.47 -15.47 1.12
N SER A 134 -3.57 -15.32 1.84
CA SER A 134 -4.94 -15.52 1.34
C SER A 134 -5.57 -14.26 0.80
N GLN A 135 -5.04 -13.11 1.20
CA GLN A 135 -5.57 -11.80 0.90
C GLN A 135 -4.42 -10.80 0.87
N HIS A 136 -4.51 -9.86 -0.07
CA HIS A 136 -3.52 -8.81 -0.28
C HIS A 136 -4.24 -7.46 -0.29
N TRP A 137 -4.08 -6.68 0.77
CA TRP A 137 -4.73 -5.39 0.94
C TRP A 137 -3.76 -4.24 0.74
N ILE A 138 -4.27 -3.18 0.13
CA ILE A 138 -3.59 -1.91 -0.04
C ILE A 138 -4.29 -0.90 0.86
N ILE A 139 -3.50 -0.21 1.69
CA ILE A 139 -3.91 1.00 2.39
C ILE A 139 -3.24 2.16 1.68
N GLY A 140 -4.02 2.89 0.89
CA GLY A 140 -3.55 3.97 0.04
C GLY A 140 -3.84 5.34 0.65
N PHE A 141 -2.80 6.14 0.87
CA PHE A 141 -2.92 7.54 1.29
C PHE A 141 -2.91 8.46 0.07
N ILE A 142 -4.05 9.08 -0.24
CA ILE A 142 -4.20 10.04 -1.34
C ILE A 142 -4.18 11.45 -0.75
N TYR A 143 -3.29 12.33 -1.22
CA TYR A 143 -3.09 13.62 -0.57
C TYR A 143 -2.70 14.73 -1.55
N LYS A 144 -2.95 15.99 -1.20
CA LYS A 144 -2.39 17.16 -1.89
C LYS A 144 -0.97 17.41 -1.40
N TRP A 145 -0.09 17.76 -2.33
CA TRP A 145 1.33 18.00 -2.06
C TRP A 145 1.73 19.40 -2.55
N ASP A 146 2.08 20.29 -1.62
CA ASP A 146 2.45 21.68 -1.93
C ASP A 146 3.84 22.02 -1.36
N THR A 147 4.86 21.93 -2.20
CA THR A 147 6.25 22.16 -1.82
C THR A 147 6.56 23.61 -1.43
N SER A 148 5.63 24.55 -1.59
CA SER A 148 5.79 25.93 -1.10
C SER A 148 5.57 26.04 0.42
N GLN A 149 4.83 25.10 1.01
CA GLN A 149 4.43 25.12 2.42
C GLN A 149 5.51 24.60 3.38
N ASP A 150 5.28 24.79 4.69
CA ASP A 150 6.07 24.16 5.74
C ASP A 150 5.74 22.68 5.94
N THR A 151 6.46 21.98 6.82
CA THR A 151 6.25 20.55 7.07
C THR A 151 4.84 20.21 7.54
N LEU A 152 4.17 21.11 8.24
CA LEU A 152 2.81 20.88 8.73
C LEU A 152 1.79 20.95 7.60
N ASN A 153 1.97 21.87 6.64
CA ASN A 153 0.97 22.17 5.61
C ASN A 153 1.33 21.65 4.21
N ILE A 154 2.53 21.12 4.01
CA ILE A 154 2.98 20.52 2.73
C ILE A 154 2.12 19.35 2.28
N VAL A 155 1.49 18.65 3.21
CA VAL A 155 0.48 17.63 2.98
C VAL A 155 -0.87 18.16 3.48
N SER A 156 -1.89 18.06 2.64
CA SER A 156 -3.26 18.40 3.02
C SER A 156 -4.26 17.50 2.30
N ASP A 157 -5.54 17.55 2.73
CA ASP A 157 -6.65 16.88 2.04
C ASP A 157 -6.36 15.37 1.85
N VAL A 158 -5.97 14.73 2.96
CA VAL A 158 -5.62 13.31 3.03
C VAL A 158 -6.90 12.47 2.99
N GLU A 159 -6.91 11.49 2.10
CA GLU A 159 -7.95 10.49 1.99
C GLU A 159 -7.31 9.10 2.06
N VAL A 160 -7.85 8.22 2.90
CA VAL A 160 -7.40 6.84 3.00
C VAL A 160 -8.32 5.95 2.17
N ILE A 161 -7.74 5.13 1.31
CA ILE A 161 -8.44 4.06 0.60
C ILE A 161 -7.99 2.71 1.12
N ILE A 162 -8.92 1.79 1.32
CA ILE A 162 -8.62 0.43 1.78
C ILE A 162 -9.34 -0.55 0.87
N ASN A 163 -8.56 -1.29 0.08
CA ASN A 163 -9.08 -2.24 -0.90
C ASN A 163 -8.09 -3.38 -1.15
N GLU A 164 -8.60 -4.50 -1.66
CA GLU A 164 -7.73 -5.56 -2.15
C GLU A 164 -6.86 -5.06 -3.32
N LYS A 165 -5.62 -5.53 -3.37
CA LYS A 165 -4.60 -5.14 -4.36
C LYS A 165 -5.10 -5.26 -5.80
N TRP A 166 -5.81 -6.34 -6.12
CA TRP A 166 -6.34 -6.57 -7.46
C TRP A 166 -7.47 -5.57 -7.82
N LYS A 167 -8.26 -5.14 -6.84
CA LYS A 167 -9.36 -4.16 -7.02
C LYS A 167 -8.88 -2.74 -7.29
N VAL A 168 -7.62 -2.42 -7.03
CA VAL A 168 -7.03 -1.10 -7.32
C VAL A 168 -5.98 -1.15 -8.42
N ALA A 169 -5.68 -2.34 -8.96
CA ALA A 169 -4.67 -2.52 -9.98
C ALA A 169 -5.14 -2.10 -11.38
N SER A 170 -4.20 -1.60 -12.18
CA SER A 170 -4.32 -1.41 -13.62
C SER A 170 -3.56 -2.49 -14.38
N ARG A 171 -3.65 -2.49 -15.71
CA ARG A 171 -2.89 -3.31 -16.65
C ARG A 171 -1.59 -2.64 -17.12
N THR A 172 -1.17 -1.59 -16.44
CA THR A 172 0.02 -0.81 -16.81
C THR A 172 1.01 -0.76 -15.66
N THR A 173 2.30 -0.62 -15.96
CA THR A 173 3.34 -0.58 -14.93
C THR A 173 3.22 0.69 -14.08
N GLY A 174 3.67 0.60 -12.83
CA GLY A 174 3.63 1.72 -11.88
C GLY A 174 4.59 2.86 -12.27
N SER A 175 5.75 2.51 -12.85
CA SER A 175 6.63 3.45 -13.55
C SER A 175 7.18 2.79 -14.83
N GLY A 176 7.56 3.60 -15.83
CA GLY A 176 8.01 3.07 -17.13
C GLY A 176 9.30 2.24 -17.07
N ASN A 177 10.07 2.34 -16.00
CA ASN A 177 11.41 1.76 -15.86
C ASN A 177 11.55 0.76 -14.69
N THR A 178 10.49 0.50 -13.92
CA THR A 178 10.53 -0.49 -12.84
C THR A 178 9.47 -1.57 -13.07
N ALA A 179 9.85 -2.82 -12.76
CA ALA A 179 8.99 -3.99 -12.95
C ALA A 179 7.94 -4.11 -11.84
N HIS A 180 7.15 -3.05 -11.64
CA HIS A 180 6.09 -2.95 -10.64
C HIS A 180 4.71 -2.82 -11.27
N ILE A 181 3.75 -3.45 -10.63
CA ILE A 181 2.31 -3.35 -10.94
C ILE A 181 1.88 -1.91 -10.66
N GLY A 182 1.12 -1.29 -11.57
CA GLY A 182 0.60 0.05 -11.39
C GLY A 182 -0.85 0.05 -10.95
N SER A 183 -1.25 0.99 -10.08
CA SER A 183 -2.66 1.22 -9.76
C SER A 183 -3.43 1.91 -10.90
N VAL A 184 -4.76 1.86 -10.86
CA VAL A 184 -5.58 2.88 -11.52
C VAL A 184 -5.32 4.24 -10.87
N THR A 185 -5.62 5.33 -11.59
CA THR A 185 -5.34 6.70 -11.12
C THR A 185 -6.60 7.50 -10.82
N ASP A 186 -7.78 7.03 -11.23
CA ASP A 186 -9.04 7.71 -10.94
C ASP A 186 -9.41 7.52 -9.46
N ILE A 187 -9.67 8.62 -8.74
CA ILE A 187 -9.89 8.60 -7.29
C ILE A 187 -11.17 7.83 -6.92
N SER A 188 -12.26 8.00 -7.69
CA SER A 188 -13.52 7.28 -7.44
C SER A 188 -13.33 5.78 -7.65
N LYS A 189 -12.63 5.37 -8.73
CA LYS A 189 -12.31 3.96 -8.95
C LYS A 189 -11.45 3.36 -7.84
N LEU A 190 -10.47 4.12 -7.33
CA LEU A 190 -9.63 3.69 -6.21
C LEU A 190 -10.43 3.46 -4.93
N LYS A 191 -11.34 4.38 -4.59
CA LYS A 191 -12.24 4.27 -3.42
C LYS A 191 -13.17 3.08 -3.52
N GLU A 192 -13.82 2.92 -4.67
CA GLU A 192 -14.86 1.92 -4.89
C GLU A 192 -14.29 0.53 -5.26
N GLY A 193 -12.96 0.39 -5.37
CA GLY A 193 -12.33 -0.87 -5.77
C GLY A 193 -12.67 -1.29 -7.20
N ARG A 194 -12.81 -0.33 -8.11
CA ARG A 194 -13.13 -0.53 -9.54
C ARG A 194 -11.89 -0.45 -10.43
N GLY A 195 -10.92 -1.32 -10.14
CA GLY A 195 -9.73 -1.54 -10.95
C GLY A 195 -10.04 -2.12 -12.33
N GLU A 196 -9.01 -2.56 -13.06
CA GLU A 196 -9.15 -3.06 -14.44
C GLU A 196 -9.33 -4.58 -14.55
N PHE A 197 -9.52 -5.26 -13.41
CA PHE A 197 -9.67 -6.71 -13.30
C PHE A 197 -11.02 -7.04 -12.66
N ASN A 198 -11.64 -8.13 -13.11
CA ASN A 198 -12.92 -8.61 -12.58
C ASN A 198 -12.74 -9.62 -11.44
N SER A 199 -11.54 -10.17 -11.28
CA SER A 199 -11.19 -11.11 -10.20
C SER A 199 -9.70 -11.09 -9.87
N GLU A 200 -9.36 -11.57 -8.67
CA GLU A 200 -7.97 -11.79 -8.26
C GLU A 200 -7.25 -12.77 -9.20
N VAL A 201 -7.92 -13.83 -9.64
CA VAL A 201 -7.36 -14.82 -10.57
C VAL A 201 -6.96 -14.17 -11.90
N GLU A 202 -7.83 -13.33 -12.47
CA GLU A 202 -7.54 -12.60 -13.70
C GLU A 202 -6.34 -11.66 -13.53
N PHE A 203 -6.32 -10.91 -12.43
CA PHE A 203 -5.22 -10.01 -12.06
C PHE A 203 -3.87 -10.75 -12.00
N GLU A 204 -3.84 -11.87 -11.28
CA GLU A 204 -2.62 -12.66 -11.12
C GLU A 204 -2.15 -13.28 -12.43
N GLN A 205 -3.06 -13.88 -13.21
CA GLN A 205 -2.74 -14.49 -14.50
C GLN A 205 -2.19 -13.45 -15.47
N TYR A 206 -2.84 -12.29 -15.56
CA TYR A 206 -2.39 -11.20 -16.42
C TYR A 206 -0.96 -10.76 -16.08
N TRP A 207 -0.71 -10.42 -14.82
CA TRP A 207 0.60 -9.88 -14.43
C TRP A 207 1.72 -10.92 -14.45
N ARG A 208 1.41 -12.19 -14.13
CA ARG A 208 2.39 -13.29 -14.28
C ARG A 208 2.71 -13.56 -15.74
N GLN A 209 1.72 -13.49 -16.64
CA GLN A 209 1.94 -13.60 -18.08
C GLN A 209 2.75 -12.41 -18.61
N PHE A 210 2.37 -11.19 -18.23
CA PHE A 210 3.09 -9.97 -18.59
C PHE A 210 4.58 -10.02 -18.18
N ALA A 211 4.87 -10.58 -17.01
CA ALA A 211 6.23 -10.79 -16.52
C ALA A 211 7.09 -11.69 -17.43
N THR A 212 6.49 -12.57 -18.24
CA THR A 212 7.22 -13.46 -19.18
C THR A 212 7.65 -12.73 -20.44
N THR A 213 6.86 -11.76 -20.90
CA THR A 213 7.11 -11.00 -22.12
C THR A 213 7.78 -9.65 -21.87
N TYR A 214 7.81 -9.19 -20.61
CA TYR A 214 8.43 -7.92 -20.22
C TYR A 214 9.96 -7.98 -20.36
N SER A 215 10.49 -7.32 -21.39
CA SER A 215 11.91 -7.03 -21.50
C SER A 215 12.24 -5.85 -20.59
N ARG A 216 13.07 -6.07 -19.56
CA ARG A 216 13.72 -4.93 -18.90
C ARG A 216 14.58 -4.26 -19.97
N GLY A 217 14.27 -3.01 -20.32
CA GLY A 217 15.14 -2.22 -21.18
C GLY A 217 16.58 -2.38 -20.66
N ARG A 218 17.48 -2.87 -21.52
CA ARG A 218 18.90 -3.02 -21.16
C ARG A 218 19.34 -1.65 -20.65
N ARG A 219 19.73 -1.58 -19.37
CA ARG A 219 20.53 -0.47 -18.89
C ARG A 219 21.95 -0.65 -19.43
#